data_AF-A0A058ZBG5-F1
#
_entry.id   AF-A0A058ZBG5-F1
#
_cell.length_a   1.000
_cell.length_b   1.000
_cell.length_c   1.000
_cell.angle_alpha   90.00
_cell.angle_beta   90.00
_cell.angle_gamma   90.00
#
_symmetry.space_group_name_H-M   'P 1'
#
loop_
_entity.id
_entity.type
_entity.pdbx_description
1 polymer ?
#
loop_
_entity_poly.entity_id
_entity_poly.type
_entity_poly.pdbx_seq_one_letter_code
_entity_poly.pdbx_strand_id
1 'polypeptide(L)'
;MSMIAPARKAGSHGNRRAQMAAALAEAASKSAVPSLPSFSAPASKSDKPGAKRLSSADIVAKSATGAAASSKGPAPTTKKRALPTAAGADGMHGASERKRLRAAHMRQQLAKQQVEDEADAPAGAVQDSLAYYQEIATAAAARRAARAAVKGESAPEDAANVIGSKRLLEKSIISNRGLTPKRNKLLKNPRVKRRIRFEQAKIKLKSAGHKSWQPELNPYEGEVTGIKDYNVRSVKFN
;
A
#
# COMPACT_ATOMS: atom_id res chain seq x y z
N MET A 1 37.37 -23.12 -49.33
CA MET A 1 36.27 -23.50 -48.41
C MET A 1 35.29 -22.34 -48.33
N SER A 2 34.14 -22.43 -49.01
CA SER A 2 33.09 -21.41 -49.05
C SER A 2 31.83 -22.04 -48.45
N MET A 3 31.39 -21.57 -47.28
CA MET A 3 30.18 -22.08 -46.63
C MET A 3 28.94 -21.40 -47.21
N ILE A 4 28.06 -22.19 -47.83
CA ILE A 4 26.73 -21.79 -48.33
C ILE A 4 25.72 -21.95 -47.19
N ALA A 5 24.98 -20.90 -46.85
CA ALA A 5 23.93 -20.91 -45.84
C ALA A 5 22.62 -21.53 -46.38
N PRO A 6 21.87 -22.32 -45.59
CA PRO A 6 20.60 -22.89 -46.03
C PRO A 6 19.43 -21.89 -45.93
N ALA A 7 18.60 -21.86 -46.98
CA ALA A 7 17.42 -21.01 -47.10
C ALA A 7 16.36 -21.29 -46.02
N ARG A 8 15.79 -20.23 -45.43
CA ARG A 8 14.70 -20.31 -44.46
C ARG A 8 13.37 -20.60 -45.16
N LYS A 9 12.72 -21.71 -44.78
CA LYS A 9 11.39 -22.13 -45.24
C LYS A 9 10.33 -21.09 -44.84
N ALA A 10 9.70 -20.45 -45.82
CA ALA A 10 8.57 -19.56 -45.61
C ALA A 10 7.36 -20.35 -45.08
N GLY A 11 6.98 -20.10 -43.82
CA GLY A 11 5.81 -20.71 -43.20
C GLY A 11 4.51 -20.12 -43.75
N SER A 12 3.59 -20.97 -44.20
CA SER A 12 2.27 -20.58 -44.71
C SER A 12 1.41 -19.95 -43.62
N HIS A 13 1.32 -18.62 -43.62
CA HIS A 13 0.44 -17.87 -42.70
C HIS A 13 -1.02 -17.79 -43.20
N GLY A 14 -1.38 -18.54 -44.23
CA GLY A 14 -2.67 -18.40 -44.93
C GLY A 14 -3.88 -19.06 -44.25
N ASN A 15 -3.72 -20.04 -43.37
CA ASN A 15 -4.86 -20.90 -42.96
C ASN A 15 -5.34 -20.77 -41.51
N ARG A 16 -4.69 -19.97 -40.65
CA ARG A 16 -5.13 -19.87 -39.23
C ARG A 16 -6.48 -19.17 -39.06
N ARG A 17 -6.80 -18.19 -39.90
CA ARG A 17 -8.09 -17.48 -39.87
C ARG A 17 -9.23 -18.37 -40.38
N ALA A 18 -9.00 -19.14 -41.45
CA ALA A 18 -9.97 -20.10 -41.97
C ALA A 18 -10.23 -21.23 -40.97
N GLN A 19 -9.18 -21.75 -40.32
CA GLN A 19 -9.30 -22.78 -39.29
C GLN A 19 -10.03 -22.28 -38.03
N MET A 20 -9.78 -21.03 -37.60
CA MET A 20 -10.51 -20.41 -36.49
C MET A 20 -11.98 -20.15 -36.82
N ALA A 21 -12.30 -19.74 -38.05
CA ALA A 21 -13.68 -19.51 -38.47
C ALA A 21 -14.48 -20.82 -38.56
N ALA A 22 -13.88 -21.89 -39.08
CA ALA A 22 -14.50 -23.21 -39.13
C ALA A 22 -14.75 -23.78 -37.72
N ALA A 23 -13.80 -23.62 -36.79
CA ALA A 23 -13.97 -24.04 -35.40
C ALA A 23 -15.09 -23.26 -34.66
N LEU A 24 -15.27 -21.99 -34.99
CA LEU A 24 -16.35 -21.15 -34.43
C LEU A 24 -17.73 -21.54 -34.98
N ALA A 25 -17.80 -21.92 -36.27
CA ALA A 25 -19.03 -22.41 -36.89
C ALA A 25 -19.45 -23.78 -36.35
N GLU A 26 -18.50 -24.68 -36.09
CA GLU A 26 -18.77 -25.99 -35.49
C GLU A 26 -19.15 -25.91 -34.00
N ALA A 27 -18.65 -24.91 -33.27
CA ALA A 27 -19.06 -24.64 -31.90
C ALA A 27 -20.52 -24.10 -31.83
N ALA A 28 -20.97 -23.38 -32.85
CA ALA A 28 -22.34 -22.87 -32.90
C ALA A 28 -23.38 -23.98 -33.13
N SER A 29 -23.08 -24.99 -33.97
CA SER A 29 -24.01 -26.08 -34.27
C SER A 29 -24.16 -27.12 -33.15
N LYS A 30 -23.20 -27.19 -32.21
CA LYS A 30 -23.23 -28.11 -31.05
C LYS A 30 -23.88 -27.52 -29.78
N SER A 31 -24.34 -26.27 -29.82
CA SER A 31 -25.00 -25.61 -28.68
C SER A 31 -26.52 -25.50 -28.84
N ALA A 32 -27.19 -26.63 -29.07
CA ALA A 32 -28.63 -26.72 -28.89
C ALA A 32 -28.94 -26.74 -27.39
N VAL A 33 -29.19 -25.55 -26.82
CA VAL A 33 -29.59 -25.39 -25.41
C VAL A 33 -30.99 -25.98 -25.23
N PRO A 34 -31.21 -26.95 -24.31
CA PRO A 34 -32.56 -27.37 -23.99
C PRO A 34 -33.33 -26.20 -23.37
N SER A 35 -34.58 -25.98 -23.82
CA SER A 35 -35.44 -24.91 -23.33
C SER A 35 -35.65 -25.04 -21.81
N LEU A 36 -35.28 -23.99 -21.08
CA LEU A 36 -35.50 -23.90 -19.64
C LEU A 36 -37.00 -23.73 -19.35
N PRO A 37 -37.56 -24.37 -18.30
CA PRO A 37 -38.92 -24.12 -17.87
C PRO A 37 -39.07 -22.66 -17.42
N SER A 38 -40.17 -22.02 -17.82
CA SER A 38 -40.48 -20.63 -17.50
C SER A 38 -40.49 -20.40 -15.99
N PHE A 39 -39.52 -19.62 -15.50
CA PHE A 39 -39.46 -19.21 -14.10
C PHE A 39 -40.57 -18.18 -13.83
N SER A 40 -41.60 -18.58 -13.06
CA SER A 40 -42.62 -17.65 -12.57
C SER A 40 -41.96 -16.54 -11.74
N ALA A 41 -42.30 -15.29 -12.04
CA ALA A 41 -41.71 -14.11 -11.43
C ALA A 41 -41.86 -14.15 -9.89
N PRO A 42 -40.81 -13.83 -9.10
CA PRO A 42 -40.98 -13.72 -7.66
C PRO A 42 -41.86 -12.53 -7.33
N ALA A 43 -42.87 -12.75 -6.47
CA ALA A 43 -43.79 -11.73 -5.99
C ALA A 43 -43.05 -10.46 -5.56
N SER A 44 -43.60 -9.31 -5.96
CA SER A 44 -43.04 -8.01 -5.63
C SER A 44 -43.04 -7.80 -4.11
N LYS A 45 -42.14 -6.96 -3.60
CA LYS A 45 -41.95 -6.74 -2.14
C LYS A 45 -43.20 -6.19 -1.42
N SER A 46 -44.32 -5.93 -2.11
CA SER A 46 -45.58 -5.47 -1.52
C SER A 46 -46.39 -6.56 -0.83
N ASP A 47 -46.18 -7.84 -1.15
CA ASP A 47 -47.14 -8.90 -0.78
C ASP A 47 -46.66 -9.78 0.38
N LYS A 48 -45.94 -9.17 1.34
CA LYS A 48 -45.60 -9.85 2.61
C LYS A 48 -46.56 -9.40 3.71
N PRO A 49 -47.43 -10.27 4.25
CA PRO A 49 -48.25 -9.92 5.40
C PRO A 49 -47.32 -9.70 6.61
N GLY A 50 -47.28 -8.48 7.15
CA GLY A 50 -46.59 -8.16 8.41
C GLY A 50 -45.52 -7.07 8.36
N ALA A 51 -45.21 -6.48 7.20
CA ALA A 51 -44.29 -5.33 7.14
C ALA A 51 -45.04 -4.02 7.44
N LYS A 52 -45.08 -3.58 8.71
CA LYS A 52 -45.58 -2.25 9.07
C LYS A 52 -44.70 -1.18 8.41
N ARG A 53 -45.24 -0.45 7.43
CA ARG A 53 -44.59 0.70 6.81
C ARG A 53 -44.74 1.87 7.80
N LEU A 54 -43.63 2.44 8.27
CA LEU A 54 -43.68 3.71 9.01
C LEU A 54 -44.25 4.78 8.08
N SER A 55 -45.21 5.55 8.58
CA SER A 55 -45.85 6.60 7.80
C SER A 55 -44.88 7.76 7.56
N SER A 56 -45.09 8.55 6.51
CA SER A 56 -44.26 9.73 6.22
C SER A 56 -44.24 10.74 7.38
N ALA A 57 -45.27 10.75 8.23
CA ALA A 57 -45.34 11.57 9.43
C ALA A 57 -44.35 11.12 10.52
N ASP A 58 -44.06 9.81 10.63
CA ASP A 58 -43.15 9.26 11.65
C ASP A 58 -41.67 9.58 11.39
N ILE A 59 -41.31 9.84 10.13
CA ILE A 59 -39.95 10.22 9.73
C ILE A 59 -39.66 11.68 10.11
N VAL A 60 -40.66 12.56 10.07
CA VAL A 60 -40.52 14.00 10.34
C VAL A 60 -40.41 14.29 11.84
N ALA A 61 -41.06 13.51 12.70
CA ALA A 61 -40.97 13.69 14.16
C ALA A 61 -39.60 13.30 14.75
N LYS A 62 -38.81 12.46 14.06
CA LYS A 62 -37.48 12.03 14.52
C LYS A 62 -36.36 13.04 14.21
N SER A 63 -36.60 14.02 13.33
CA SER A 63 -35.58 15.01 12.94
C SER A 63 -35.68 16.34 13.72
N ALA A 64 -36.59 16.46 14.68
CA ALA A 64 -36.86 17.70 15.41
C ALA A 64 -36.18 17.81 16.80
N THR A 65 -35.37 16.85 17.22
CA THR A 65 -34.63 16.91 18.50
C THR A 65 -33.12 16.96 18.26
N GLY A 66 -32.64 18.12 17.81
CA GLY A 66 -31.20 18.29 17.53
C GLY A 66 -30.79 19.73 17.24
N ALA A 67 -31.31 20.71 17.99
CA ALA A 67 -30.79 22.07 17.96
C ALA A 67 -31.13 22.83 19.25
N ALA A 68 -30.20 22.79 20.21
CA ALA A 68 -30.13 23.79 21.28
C ALA A 68 -28.66 24.18 21.49
N ALA A 69 -28.45 25.49 21.47
CA ALA A 69 -27.21 26.25 21.44
C ALA A 69 -26.14 25.90 22.50
N SER A 70 -24.87 26.05 22.13
CA SER A 70 -23.96 26.92 22.90
C SER A 70 -22.88 27.51 21.97
N SER A 71 -22.99 28.81 21.75
CA SER A 71 -21.91 29.68 21.30
C SER A 71 -21.03 30.04 22.51
N LYS A 72 -19.74 30.32 22.24
CA LYS A 72 -18.68 30.86 23.13
C LYS A 72 -17.90 29.87 24.03
N GLY A 73 -16.65 29.61 23.65
CA GLY A 73 -15.57 29.05 24.50
C GLY A 73 -14.35 28.59 23.68
N PRO A 74 -13.09 28.83 24.10
CA PRO A 74 -11.93 28.99 23.20
C PRO A 74 -11.35 27.67 22.65
N ALA A 75 -10.57 27.81 21.57
CA ALA A 75 -9.92 26.76 20.79
C ALA A 75 -9.30 25.61 21.63
N PRO A 76 -9.38 24.35 21.18
CA PRO A 76 -8.67 23.27 21.86
C PRO A 76 -7.16 23.46 21.65
N THR A 77 -6.48 24.01 22.66
CA THR A 77 -5.03 23.87 22.78
C THR A 77 -4.75 22.39 22.77
N THR A 78 -4.01 21.92 21.77
CA THR A 78 -3.46 20.57 21.76
C THR A 78 -2.83 20.34 23.12
N LYS A 79 -3.26 19.27 23.82
CA LYS A 79 -2.57 18.81 25.03
C LYS A 79 -1.14 18.47 24.59
N LYS A 80 -0.23 19.45 24.69
CA LYS A 80 1.20 19.21 24.78
C LYS A 80 1.33 18.33 26.00
N ARG A 81 1.53 17.03 25.75
CA ARG A 81 2.03 16.09 26.74
C ARG A 81 3.23 16.78 27.38
N ALA A 82 3.13 17.11 28.67
CA ALA A 82 4.19 17.77 29.40
C ALA A 82 5.50 17.00 29.17
N LEU A 83 6.53 17.72 28.73
CA LEU A 83 7.90 17.20 28.77
C LEU A 83 8.21 16.97 30.25
N PRO A 84 8.60 15.75 30.68
CA PRO A 84 9.03 15.56 32.05
C PRO A 84 10.27 16.42 32.29
N THR A 85 10.15 17.31 33.27
CA THR A 85 11.20 18.15 33.80
C THR A 85 12.33 17.31 34.37
N ALA A 86 13.55 17.82 34.22
CA ALA A 86 14.80 17.23 34.65
C ALA A 86 14.81 16.88 36.15
N ALA A 87 14.72 15.59 36.46
CA ALA A 87 15.33 14.94 37.62
C ALA A 87 14.95 13.44 37.58
N GLY A 88 15.92 12.58 37.22
CA GLY A 88 15.78 11.13 37.34
C GLY A 88 15.19 10.42 36.11
N ALA A 89 16.04 10.16 35.11
CA ALA A 89 15.70 9.23 34.03
C ALA A 89 16.95 8.43 33.63
N ASP A 90 17.37 7.52 34.51
CA ASP A 90 18.39 6.53 34.17
C ASP A 90 17.89 5.65 33.03
N GLY A 91 18.49 5.83 31.84
CA GLY A 91 18.61 4.78 30.84
C GLY A 91 17.59 4.72 29.69
N MET A 92 16.58 5.58 29.59
CA MET A 92 15.60 5.53 28.49
C MET A 92 15.84 6.62 27.42
N HIS A 93 17.01 6.56 26.78
CA HIS A 93 17.28 7.33 25.56
C HIS A 93 16.33 6.89 24.43
N GLY A 94 15.68 7.83 23.75
CA GLY A 94 14.86 7.53 22.57
C GLY A 94 15.67 6.82 21.47
N ALA A 95 15.01 6.15 20.51
CA ALA A 95 15.71 5.40 19.45
C ALA A 95 16.72 6.28 18.66
N SER A 96 16.40 7.56 18.49
CA SER A 96 17.30 8.56 17.88
C SER A 96 18.54 8.84 18.74
N GLU A 97 18.36 8.99 20.05
CA GLU A 97 19.45 9.27 21.00
C GLU A 97 20.36 8.05 21.17
N ARG A 98 19.81 6.83 21.27
CA ARG A 98 20.61 5.59 21.30
C ARG A 98 21.47 5.43 20.04
N LYS A 99 20.94 5.78 18.87
CA LYS A 99 21.69 5.73 17.61
C LYS A 99 22.81 6.77 17.57
N ARG A 100 22.56 7.98 18.08
CA ARG A 100 23.57 9.04 18.20
C ARG A 100 24.69 8.65 19.16
N LEU A 101 24.35 8.15 20.35
CA LEU A 101 25.33 7.72 21.34
C LEU A 101 26.17 6.54 20.85
N ARG A 102 25.55 5.55 20.20
CA ARG A 102 26.30 4.44 19.58
C ARG A 102 27.23 4.95 18.47
N ALA A 103 26.77 5.87 17.62
CA ALA A 103 27.61 6.47 16.59
C ALA A 103 28.77 7.30 17.17
N ALA A 104 28.52 8.05 18.26
CA ALA A 104 29.55 8.80 18.96
C ALA A 104 30.60 7.87 19.61
N HIS A 105 30.16 6.77 20.23
CA HIS A 105 31.05 5.77 20.79
C HIS A 105 31.89 5.07 19.72
N MET A 106 31.28 4.67 18.60
CA MET A 106 32.02 4.12 17.45
C MET A 106 33.05 5.12 16.92
N ARG A 107 32.70 6.41 16.84
CA ARG A 107 33.63 7.47 16.44
C ARG A 107 34.80 7.62 17.42
N GLN A 108 34.54 7.51 18.72
CA GLN A 108 35.59 7.54 19.75
C GLN A 108 36.50 6.31 19.67
N GLN A 109 35.96 5.13 19.38
CA GLN A 109 36.76 3.91 19.19
C GLN A 109 37.64 4.02 17.95
N LEU A 110 37.09 4.47 16.82
CA LEU A 110 37.87 4.69 15.60
C LEU A 110 38.94 5.77 15.79
N ALA A 111 38.63 6.85 16.49
CA ALA A 111 39.63 7.88 16.81
C ALA A 111 40.76 7.34 17.71
N LYS A 112 40.45 6.43 18.65
CA LYS A 112 41.48 5.76 19.47
C LYS A 112 42.36 4.85 18.62
N GLN A 113 41.76 4.04 17.73
CA GLN A 113 42.51 3.18 16.81
C GLN A 113 43.42 4.00 15.88
N GLN A 114 42.94 5.12 15.34
CA GLN A 114 43.76 6.02 14.53
C GLN A 114 44.97 6.59 15.27
N VAL A 115 44.84 6.90 16.57
CA VAL A 115 45.98 7.38 17.38
C VAL A 115 47.00 6.27 17.64
N GLU A 116 46.54 5.02 17.76
CA GLU A 116 47.42 3.85 17.92
C GLU A 116 48.14 3.50 16.61
N ASP A 117 47.47 3.57 15.45
CA ASP A 117 48.05 3.27 14.14
C ASP A 117 49.06 4.35 13.65
N GLU A 118 48.89 5.62 14.06
CA GLU A 118 49.82 6.72 13.72
C GLU A 118 51.14 6.67 14.52
N ALA A 119 51.22 5.87 15.59
CA ALA A 119 52.43 5.75 16.40
C ALA A 119 53.51 4.84 15.75
N ASP A 120 53.14 4.00 14.78
CA ASP A 120 54.01 2.99 14.15
C ASP A 120 54.26 3.20 12.63
N ALA A 121 53.81 4.32 12.05
CA ALA A 121 53.87 4.55 10.60
C ALA A 121 55.11 5.35 10.12
N PRO A 122 55.80 4.93 9.04
CA PRO A 122 56.95 5.66 8.49
C PRO A 122 56.53 6.98 7.80
N ALA A 123 57.25 8.07 8.08
CA ALA A 123 56.89 9.46 7.73
C ALA A 123 56.59 9.75 6.24
N GLY A 124 57.04 8.91 5.30
CA GLY A 124 56.75 9.05 3.87
C GLY A 124 55.36 8.56 3.44
N ALA A 125 54.77 7.57 4.13
CA ALA A 125 53.47 7.00 3.77
C ALA A 125 52.27 7.91 4.16
N VAL A 126 52.48 8.81 5.14
CA VAL A 126 51.48 9.77 5.62
C VAL A 126 51.21 10.86 4.59
N GLN A 127 52.22 11.25 3.80
CA GLN A 127 52.10 12.31 2.80
C GLN A 127 51.32 11.84 1.56
N ASP A 128 51.60 10.63 1.08
CA ASP A 128 50.88 10.03 -0.06
C ASP A 128 49.42 9.71 0.29
N SER A 129 49.16 9.24 1.52
CA SER A 129 47.79 9.01 1.99
C SER A 129 47.01 10.31 2.19
N LEU A 130 47.63 11.37 2.70
CA LEU A 130 47.01 12.70 2.82
C LEU A 130 46.61 13.27 1.45
N ALA A 131 47.49 13.17 0.45
CA ALA A 131 47.22 13.64 -0.91
C ALA A 131 45.99 12.91 -1.51
N TYR A 132 45.93 11.59 -1.36
CA TYR A 132 44.80 10.78 -1.81
C TYR A 132 43.46 11.19 -1.15
N TYR A 133 43.46 11.47 0.16
CA TYR A 133 42.24 11.92 0.85
C TYR A 133 41.77 13.32 0.40
N GLN A 134 42.72 14.22 0.10
CA GLN A 134 42.40 15.56 -0.41
C GLN A 134 41.76 15.51 -1.80
N GLU A 135 42.23 14.64 -2.68
CA GLU A 135 41.64 14.41 -4.01
C GLU A 135 40.18 13.92 -3.91
N ILE A 136 39.90 12.97 -3.01
CA ILE A 136 38.52 12.47 -2.80
C ILE A 136 37.61 13.58 -2.26
N ALA A 137 38.11 14.39 -1.32
CA ALA A 137 37.33 15.48 -0.74
C ALA A 137 36.96 16.55 -1.77
N THR A 138 37.90 16.93 -2.64
CA THR A 138 37.66 17.89 -3.72
C THR A 138 36.72 17.33 -4.79
N ALA A 139 36.88 16.06 -5.18
CA ALA A 139 35.97 15.38 -6.10
C ALA A 139 34.53 15.29 -5.54
N ALA A 140 34.38 15.03 -4.24
CA ALA A 140 33.08 15.02 -3.58
C ALA A 140 32.44 16.41 -3.52
N ALA A 141 33.23 17.46 -3.26
CA ALA A 141 32.78 18.85 -3.28
C ALA A 141 32.34 19.29 -4.69
N ALA A 142 33.13 18.97 -5.72
CA ALA A 142 32.81 19.24 -7.12
C ALA A 142 31.51 18.54 -7.55
N ARG A 143 31.32 17.27 -7.16
CA ARG A 143 30.08 16.52 -7.44
C ARG A 143 28.86 17.15 -6.75
N ARG A 144 29.02 17.70 -5.56
CA ARG A 144 27.95 18.42 -4.84
C ARG A 144 27.63 19.76 -5.50
N ALA A 145 28.64 20.51 -5.93
CA ALA A 145 28.47 21.78 -6.65
C ALA A 145 27.78 21.56 -8.01
N ALA A 146 28.19 20.54 -8.78
CA ALA A 146 27.55 20.17 -10.05
C ALA A 146 26.07 19.82 -9.87
N ARG A 147 25.73 19.06 -8.82
CA ARG A 147 24.33 18.76 -8.48
C ARG A 147 23.52 19.98 -8.06
N ALA A 148 24.16 20.95 -7.39
CA ALA A 148 23.51 22.19 -6.98
C ALA A 148 23.23 23.10 -8.19
N ALA A 149 24.16 23.18 -9.15
CA ALA A 149 23.98 23.93 -10.40
C ALA A 149 22.81 23.38 -11.24
N VAL A 150 22.76 22.05 -11.44
CA VAL A 150 21.65 21.39 -12.16
C VAL A 150 20.30 21.58 -11.45
N LYS A 151 20.30 21.74 -10.12
CA LYS A 151 19.08 22.00 -9.35
C LYS A 151 18.60 23.45 -9.44
N GLY A 152 19.50 24.41 -9.72
CA GLY A 152 19.13 25.82 -9.89
C GLY A 152 18.47 26.14 -11.23
N GLU A 153 18.62 25.26 -12.21
CA GLU A 153 18.12 25.38 -13.59
C GLU A 153 16.80 24.63 -13.85
N SER A 154 16.03 24.29 -12.82
CA SER A 154 14.68 23.75 -13.02
C SER A 154 13.78 24.83 -13.62
N ALA A 155 13.65 24.76 -14.95
CA ALA A 155 12.89 25.62 -15.84
C ALA A 155 11.45 25.94 -15.35
N PRO A 156 10.88 27.08 -15.77
CA PRO A 156 9.48 27.44 -15.46
C PRO A 156 8.51 26.37 -16.00
N GLU A 157 7.65 25.86 -15.13
CA GLU A 157 6.71 24.75 -15.40
C GLU A 157 5.53 25.13 -16.33
N ASP A 158 5.52 26.34 -16.91
CA ASP A 158 4.32 26.94 -17.52
C ASP A 158 4.11 26.62 -19.02
N ALA A 159 5.04 25.93 -19.67
CA ALA A 159 4.96 25.68 -21.12
C ALA A 159 4.00 24.54 -21.53
N ALA A 160 3.43 23.79 -20.60
CA ALA A 160 2.71 22.55 -20.91
C ALA A 160 1.21 22.72 -21.28
N ASN A 161 0.62 23.92 -21.17
CA ASN A 161 -0.83 24.12 -21.31
C ASN A 161 -1.29 24.83 -22.60
N VAL A 162 -0.41 24.95 -23.60
CA VAL A 162 -0.68 25.66 -24.85
C VAL A 162 -0.61 24.67 -26.01
N ILE A 163 -1.73 24.03 -26.32
CA ILE A 163 -1.92 23.33 -27.61
C ILE A 163 -2.60 24.35 -28.55
N GLY A 164 -1.80 25.07 -29.35
CA GLY A 164 -2.25 26.16 -30.22
C GLY A 164 -2.45 27.50 -29.51
N SER A 165 -3.14 28.47 -30.12
CA SER A 165 -3.29 29.84 -29.60
C SER A 165 -4.30 30.01 -28.45
N LYS A 166 -4.81 28.91 -27.86
CA LYS A 166 -5.86 28.94 -26.81
C LYS A 166 -5.36 28.26 -25.53
N ARG A 167 -5.69 28.86 -24.38
CA ARG A 167 -5.42 28.26 -23.07
C ARG A 167 -6.35 27.07 -22.85
N LEU A 168 -5.78 25.92 -22.45
CA LEU A 168 -6.58 24.76 -22.04
C LEU A 168 -7.24 25.01 -20.68
N LEU A 169 -8.45 24.47 -20.50
CA LEU A 169 -9.17 24.55 -19.24
C LEU A 169 -8.58 23.52 -18.25
N GLU A 170 -8.25 23.97 -17.04
CA GLU A 170 -7.65 23.09 -16.03
C GLU A 170 -8.64 22.04 -15.52
N LYS A 171 -8.15 20.83 -15.20
CA LYS A 171 -8.97 19.73 -14.66
C LYS A 171 -9.64 20.08 -13.33
N SER A 172 -9.04 20.98 -12.54
CA SER A 172 -9.62 21.52 -11.31
C SER A 172 -10.96 22.23 -11.61
N ILE A 173 -10.96 23.09 -12.62
CA ILE A 173 -12.12 23.87 -13.08
C ILE A 173 -13.15 22.99 -13.79
N ILE A 174 -12.72 22.03 -14.63
CA ILE A 174 -13.64 21.10 -15.30
C ILE A 174 -14.42 20.26 -14.28
N SER A 175 -13.73 19.78 -13.24
CA SER A 175 -14.31 18.79 -12.31
C SER A 175 -14.99 19.38 -11.08
N ASN A 176 -14.74 20.66 -10.76
CA ASN A 176 -15.34 21.40 -9.64
C ASN A 176 -15.36 20.60 -8.32
N ARG A 177 -14.29 19.84 -8.04
CA ARG A 177 -14.23 18.91 -6.90
C ARG A 177 -13.96 19.56 -5.54
N GLY A 178 -13.60 20.86 -5.50
CA GLY A 178 -13.36 21.61 -4.27
C GLY A 178 -12.37 20.95 -3.29
N LEU A 179 -12.49 21.31 -2.00
CA LEU A 179 -11.63 20.81 -0.91
C LEU A 179 -12.11 19.46 -0.36
N THR A 180 -12.24 18.45 -1.23
CA THR A 180 -12.66 17.11 -0.80
C THR A 180 -11.54 16.34 -0.10
N PRO A 181 -11.82 15.58 0.99
CA PRO A 181 -10.81 14.81 1.69
C PRO A 181 -10.28 13.66 0.82
N LYS A 182 -9.03 13.25 1.09
CA LYS A 182 -8.41 12.13 0.38
C LYS A 182 -9.18 10.82 0.64
N ARG A 183 -9.69 10.23 -0.44
CA ARG A 183 -10.46 8.98 -0.38
C ARG A 183 -9.61 7.77 -0.76
N ASN A 184 -9.72 6.70 0.02
CA ASN A 184 -9.03 5.43 -0.23
C ASN A 184 -9.38 4.83 -1.60
N LYS A 185 -8.39 4.24 -2.29
CA LYS A 185 -8.58 3.59 -3.60
C LYS A 185 -9.63 2.47 -3.55
N LEU A 186 -9.73 1.74 -2.45
CA LEU A 186 -10.71 0.65 -2.27
C LEU A 186 -12.15 1.14 -2.33
N LEU A 187 -12.42 2.34 -1.82
CA LEU A 187 -13.75 2.92 -1.84
C LEU A 187 -14.16 3.32 -3.27
N LYS A 188 -13.20 3.50 -4.20
CA LYS A 188 -13.49 3.89 -5.58
C LYS A 188 -14.25 2.81 -6.34
N ASN A 189 -14.01 1.53 -6.03
CA ASN A 189 -14.68 0.40 -6.67
C ASN A 189 -15.48 -0.41 -5.63
N PRO A 190 -16.83 -0.39 -5.69
CA PRO A 190 -17.67 -1.07 -4.70
C PRO A 190 -17.48 -2.59 -4.70
N ARG A 191 -17.12 -3.20 -5.84
CA ARG A 191 -16.81 -4.64 -5.93
C ARG A 191 -15.54 -4.97 -5.17
N VAL A 192 -14.47 -4.20 -5.39
CA VAL A 192 -13.17 -4.43 -4.73
C VAL A 192 -13.27 -4.22 -3.22
N LYS A 193 -14.03 -3.20 -2.77
CA LYS A 193 -14.32 -2.99 -1.34
C LYS A 193 -14.98 -4.22 -0.71
N ARG A 194 -16.00 -4.79 -1.35
CA ARG A 194 -16.74 -5.95 -0.83
C ARG A 194 -15.88 -7.22 -0.82
N ARG A 195 -15.07 -7.44 -1.86
CA ARG A 195 -14.14 -8.57 -1.94
C ARG A 195 -13.14 -8.55 -0.77
N ILE A 196 -12.47 -7.41 -0.55
CA ILE A 196 -11.49 -7.28 0.52
C ILE A 196 -12.15 -7.39 1.91
N ARG A 197 -13.34 -6.80 2.09
CA ARG A 197 -14.08 -6.93 3.36
C ARG A 197 -14.38 -8.40 3.67
N PHE A 198 -14.73 -9.19 2.67
CA PHE A 198 -15.00 -10.61 2.81
C PHE A 198 -13.74 -11.43 3.12
N GLU A 199 -12.63 -11.16 2.42
CA GLU A 199 -11.33 -11.79 2.70
C GLU A 199 -10.85 -11.48 4.14
N GLN A 200 -10.98 -10.23 4.58
CA GLN A 200 -10.67 -9.83 5.95
C GLN A 200 -11.60 -10.51 6.98
N ALA A 201 -12.90 -10.62 6.68
CA ALA A 201 -13.84 -11.32 7.54
C ALA A 201 -13.52 -12.81 7.66
N LYS A 202 -13.11 -13.47 6.56
CA LYS A 202 -12.64 -14.85 6.57
C LYS A 202 -11.42 -15.04 7.48
N ILE A 203 -10.44 -14.14 7.42
CA ILE A 203 -9.25 -14.20 8.29
C ILE A 203 -9.65 -14.04 9.76
N LYS A 204 -10.51 -13.05 10.06
CA LYS A 204 -11.02 -12.83 11.43
C LYS A 204 -11.81 -14.03 11.96
N LEU A 205 -12.62 -14.66 11.11
CA LEU A 205 -13.36 -15.86 11.47
C LEU A 205 -12.42 -17.01 11.83
N LYS A 206 -11.34 -17.22 11.06
CA LYS A 206 -10.29 -18.20 11.37
C LYS A 206 -9.64 -17.93 12.73
N SER A 207 -9.40 -16.66 13.08
CA SER A 207 -8.81 -16.29 14.37
C SER A 207 -9.78 -16.42 15.56
N ALA A 208 -11.08 -16.25 15.35
CA ALA A 208 -12.09 -16.25 16.40
C ALA A 208 -12.46 -17.66 16.92
N GLY A 209 -11.88 -18.72 16.37
CA GLY A 209 -12.10 -20.09 16.84
C GLY A 209 -13.11 -20.90 16.02
N HIS A 210 -13.78 -20.30 15.03
CA HIS A 210 -14.50 -21.06 14.01
C HIS A 210 -13.49 -21.68 13.04
N LYS A 211 -12.85 -22.77 13.47
CA LYS A 211 -12.09 -23.63 12.56
C LYS A 211 -13.11 -24.35 11.69
N SER A 212 -13.15 -23.99 10.40
CA SER A 212 -13.73 -24.90 9.41
C SER A 212 -12.93 -26.19 9.50
N TRP A 213 -13.60 -27.32 9.71
CA TRP A 213 -12.98 -28.63 9.60
C TRP A 213 -12.35 -28.73 8.19
N GLN A 214 -11.03 -28.92 8.16
CA GLN A 214 -10.29 -29.22 6.94
C GLN A 214 -9.80 -30.66 7.10
N PRO A 215 -10.09 -31.56 6.16
CA PRO A 215 -9.54 -32.91 6.21
C PRO A 215 -8.01 -32.83 6.10
N GLU A 216 -7.32 -33.75 6.76
CA GLU A 216 -5.87 -33.90 6.63
C GLU A 216 -5.58 -34.46 5.23
N LEU A 217 -4.91 -33.68 4.37
CA LEU A 217 -4.48 -34.15 3.06
C LEU A 217 -3.21 -35.02 3.14
N ASN A 218 -2.39 -34.78 4.17
CA ASN A 218 -1.12 -35.44 4.41
C ASN A 218 -1.20 -36.27 5.70
N PRO A 219 -0.29 -37.26 5.89
CA PRO A 219 -0.14 -37.93 7.17
C PRO A 219 0.06 -36.94 8.33
N TYR A 220 -0.40 -37.31 9.51
CA TYR A 220 -0.30 -36.48 10.71
C TYR A 220 1.18 -36.27 11.10
N GLU A 221 1.66 -35.03 11.03
CA GLU A 221 3.03 -34.62 11.39
C GLU A 221 3.14 -34.03 12.82
N GLY A 222 2.03 -33.99 13.56
CA GLY A 222 1.93 -33.29 14.85
C GLY A 222 1.29 -31.90 14.78
N GLU A 223 1.08 -31.27 15.94
CA GLU A 223 0.48 -29.93 16.02
C GLU A 223 1.50 -28.82 15.70
N VAL A 224 1.43 -28.24 14.49
CA VAL A 224 2.33 -27.16 14.02
C VAL A 224 2.36 -25.95 14.95
N THR A 225 1.23 -25.60 15.59
CA THR A 225 1.13 -24.43 16.49
C THR A 225 1.51 -24.73 17.94
N GLY A 226 1.76 -26.00 18.27
CA GLY A 226 2.04 -26.49 19.61
C GLY A 226 0.80 -26.72 20.49
N ILE A 227 0.95 -27.67 21.42
CA ILE A 227 -0.04 -28.07 22.43
C ILE A 227 0.17 -27.23 23.69
N LYS A 228 -0.92 -26.70 24.25
CA LYS A 228 -0.94 -26.07 25.58
C LYS A 228 -1.71 -26.97 26.53
N ASP A 229 -1.02 -27.47 27.55
CA ASP A 229 -1.55 -28.38 28.57
C ASP A 229 -2.58 -27.73 29.51
N TYR A 230 -2.37 -26.48 29.92
CA TYR A 230 -3.24 -25.80 30.89
C TYR A 230 -4.52 -25.18 30.31
N ASN A 231 -4.72 -25.15 28.99
CA ASN A 231 -5.82 -24.41 28.36
C ASN A 231 -7.03 -25.30 28.03
N VAL A 232 -8.06 -25.25 28.87
CA VAL A 232 -9.33 -25.98 28.67
C VAL A 232 -10.33 -25.11 27.89
N ARG A 233 -10.67 -25.50 26.65
CA ARG A 233 -11.63 -24.79 25.77
C ARG A 233 -13.01 -25.46 25.65
N SER A 234 -13.35 -26.38 26.55
CA SER A 234 -14.66 -27.02 26.59
C SER A 234 -15.74 -26.10 27.16
N VAL A 235 -17.00 -26.32 26.78
CA VAL A 235 -18.15 -25.60 27.35
C VAL A 235 -18.55 -26.32 28.64
N LYS A 236 -18.52 -25.61 29.78
CA LYS A 236 -19.01 -26.15 31.05
C LYS A 236 -20.53 -26.05 31.10
N PHE A 237 -21.20 -27.18 31.32
CA PHE A 237 -22.64 -27.18 31.60
C PHE A 237 -22.86 -26.80 33.07
N ASN A 238 -23.76 -25.84 33.31
CA ASN A 238 -24.21 -25.44 34.64
C ASN A 238 -25.58 -26.03 34.92
#